data_AF-A0A526YMH2-F1
#
_entry.id   AF-A0A526YMH2-F1
#
_cell.length_a   1.000
_cell.length_b   1.000
_cell.length_c   1.000
_cell.angle_alpha   90.00
_cell.angle_beta   90.00
_cell.angle_gamma   90.00
#
_symmetry.space_group_name_H-M   'P 1'
#
loop_
_entity.id
_entity.type
_entity.pdbx_description
1 polymer ?
#
loop_
_entity_poly.entity_id
_entity_poly.type
_entity_poly.pdbx_seq_one_letter_code
_entity_poly.pdbx_strand_id
1 'polypeptide(L)'
;MDAIRQFERKFPNSYKAFYWQSPSGLFTDWYHYASKWMFEDKTDTNPPRAARAYAMLATVYYDAFIASNDGKYAYWYLRPNMLDASITPLFAVPAHPSYPSNHSTLSTARCEVLAYLFPGHAEFIRAVGKEAG
;
A
#
# COMPACT_ATOMS: atom_id res chain seq x y z
N MET A 1 -21.84 -7.43 -6.31
CA MET A 1 -22.18 -6.75 -5.03
C MET A 1 -22.46 -7.73 -3.91
N ASP A 2 -22.97 -8.93 -4.21
CA ASP A 2 -23.33 -9.92 -3.19
C ASP A 2 -22.17 -10.35 -2.29
N ALA A 3 -20.95 -10.45 -2.85
CA ALA A 3 -19.74 -10.76 -2.08
C ALA A 3 -19.45 -9.75 -0.96
N ILE A 4 -19.73 -8.45 -1.16
CA ILE A 4 -19.50 -7.42 -0.13
C ILE A 4 -20.60 -7.49 0.95
N ARG A 5 -21.85 -7.73 0.55
CA ARG A 5 -22.98 -7.85 1.47
C ARG A 5 -22.87 -9.07 2.38
N GLN A 6 -22.32 -10.17 1.86
CA GLN A 6 -22.17 -11.43 2.57
C GLN A 6 -20.84 -11.53 3.33
N PHE A 7 -19.96 -10.52 3.24
CA PHE A 7 -18.68 -10.56 3.93
C PHE A 7 -18.84 -10.42 5.44
N GLU A 8 -18.58 -11.51 6.16
CA GLU A 8 -18.63 -11.53 7.62
C GLU A 8 -17.44 -10.77 8.23
N ARG A 9 -17.71 -9.73 9.01
CA ARG A 9 -16.69 -8.95 9.72
C ARG A 9 -16.19 -9.70 10.95
N LYS A 10 -15.02 -10.34 10.80
CA LYS A 10 -14.29 -10.96 11.91
C LYS A 10 -13.16 -10.07 12.39
N PHE A 11 -12.79 -10.22 13.66
CA PHE A 11 -11.66 -9.48 14.25
C PHE A 11 -10.39 -9.53 13.38
N PRO A 12 -9.92 -10.67 12.86
CA PRO A 12 -8.70 -10.71 12.05
C PRO A 12 -8.78 -9.85 10.79
N ASN A 13 -9.92 -9.82 10.10
CA ASN A 13 -10.08 -9.08 8.85
C ASN A 13 -10.21 -7.57 9.11
N SER A 14 -10.97 -7.20 10.14
CA SER A 14 -11.11 -5.80 10.56
C SER A 14 -9.78 -5.24 11.07
N TYR A 15 -9.04 -6.03 11.85
CA TYR A 15 -7.71 -5.65 12.35
C TYR A 15 -6.74 -5.35 11.21
N LYS A 16 -6.65 -6.23 10.20
CA LYS A 16 -5.81 -6.00 9.02
C LYS A 16 -6.21 -4.73 8.27
N ALA A 17 -7.50 -4.50 8.07
CA ALA A 17 -7.98 -3.28 7.42
C ALA A 17 -7.59 -2.01 8.19
N PHE A 18 -7.66 -2.02 9.53
CA PHE A 18 -7.19 -0.90 10.34
C PHE A 18 -5.68 -0.72 10.32
N TYR A 19 -4.91 -1.82 10.34
CA TYR A 19 -3.45 -1.75 10.20
C TYR A 19 -3.05 -1.10 8.88
N TRP A 20 -3.64 -1.51 7.76
CA TRP A 20 -3.34 -0.92 6.46
C TRP A 20 -3.85 0.51 6.28
N GLN A 21 -4.79 0.96 7.12
CA GLN A 21 -5.23 2.36 7.22
C GLN A 21 -4.35 3.23 8.13
N SER A 22 -3.46 2.62 8.92
CA SER A 22 -2.59 3.31 9.88
C SER A 22 -1.38 3.99 9.21
N PRO A 23 -0.72 4.95 9.86
CA PRO A 23 0.55 5.51 9.37
C PRO A 23 1.62 4.46 9.09
N SER A 24 1.61 3.35 9.84
CA SER A 24 2.56 2.25 9.67
C SER A 24 2.40 1.54 8.33
N GLY A 25 1.20 1.02 8.03
CA GLY A 25 0.92 0.35 6.77
C GLY A 25 0.97 1.28 5.55
N LEU A 26 0.60 2.55 5.72
CA LEU A 26 0.60 3.55 4.65
C LEU A 26 1.99 4.09 4.30
N PHE A 27 2.86 4.28 5.29
CA PHE A 27 4.08 5.05 5.13
C PHE A 27 5.31 4.38 5.73
N THR A 28 5.36 4.19 7.05
CA THR A 28 6.65 3.97 7.73
C THR A 28 7.21 2.57 7.54
N ASP A 29 6.37 1.54 7.46
CA ASP A 29 6.86 0.16 7.50
C ASP A 29 7.63 -0.24 6.24
N TRP A 30 7.32 0.38 5.09
CA TRP A 30 8.11 0.24 3.87
C TRP A 30 9.56 0.69 4.04
N TYR A 31 9.77 1.76 4.80
CA TYR A 31 11.11 2.23 5.16
C TYR A 31 11.74 1.35 6.23
N HIS A 32 10.97 0.87 7.21
CA HIS A 32 11.47 -0.07 8.21
C HIS A 32 12.01 -1.36 7.59
N TYR A 33 11.34 -1.92 6.57
CA TYR A 33 11.86 -3.06 5.82
C TYR A 33 13.19 -2.73 5.13
N ALA A 34 13.28 -1.60 4.44
CA ALA A 34 14.52 -1.17 3.79
C ALA A 34 15.66 -0.99 4.80
N SER A 35 15.42 -0.27 5.90
CA SER A 35 16.43 -0.02 6.95
C SER A 35 16.89 -1.32 7.58
N LYS A 36 15.95 -2.22 7.91
CA LYS A 36 16.25 -3.54 8.49
C LYS A 36 17.14 -4.36 7.56
N TRP A 37 16.75 -4.52 6.30
CA TRP A 37 17.50 -5.35 5.35
C TRP A 37 18.84 -4.73 4.97
N MET A 38 18.94 -3.41 4.86
CA MET A 38 20.25 -2.76 4.68
C MET A 38 21.19 -3.03 5.85
N PHE A 39 20.68 -3.01 7.09
CA PHE A 39 21.46 -3.31 8.29
C PHE A 39 21.88 -4.79 8.37
N GLU A 40 20.99 -5.70 7.98
CA GLU A 40 21.27 -7.14 7.90
C GLU A 40 22.36 -7.42 6.85
N ASP A 41 22.26 -6.81 5.67
CA ASP A 41 23.21 -6.95 4.55
C ASP A 41 24.49 -6.11 4.71
N LYS A 42 24.59 -5.29 5.77
CA LYS A 42 25.69 -4.32 6.01
C LYS A 42 25.86 -3.27 4.92
N THR A 43 24.82 -3.06 4.11
CA THR A 43 24.82 -2.05 3.03
C THR A 43 24.47 -0.65 3.53
N ASP A 44 23.98 -0.54 4.77
CA ASP A 44 23.80 0.71 5.51
C ASP A 44 25.12 1.48 5.71
N THR A 45 26.24 0.77 5.77
CA THR A 45 27.59 1.37 5.88
C THR A 45 28.09 2.06 4.61
N ASN A 46 27.33 1.98 3.50
CA ASN A 46 27.60 2.67 2.24
C ASN A 46 26.57 3.80 2.05
N PRO A 47 26.89 5.06 2.44
CA PRO A 47 25.92 6.15 2.44
C PRO A 47 25.29 6.42 1.06
N PRO A 48 26.04 6.44 -0.06
CA PRO A 48 25.42 6.55 -1.39
C PRO A 48 24.41 5.45 -1.71
N ARG A 49 24.69 4.19 -1.33
CA ARG A 49 23.78 3.07 -1.56
C ARG A 49 22.52 3.19 -0.72
N ALA A 50 22.66 3.52 0.57
CA ALA A 50 21.52 3.73 1.46
C ALA A 50 20.64 4.90 1.00
N ALA A 51 21.26 6.03 0.63
CA ALA A 51 20.54 7.19 0.09
C ALA A 51 19.74 6.82 -1.17
N ARG A 52 20.33 6.03 -2.08
CA ARG A 52 19.64 5.55 -3.30
C ARG A 52 18.42 4.68 -2.96
N ALA A 53 18.52 3.78 -1.98
CA ALA A 53 17.40 2.92 -1.58
C ALA A 53 16.20 3.75 -1.07
N TYR A 54 16.46 4.70 -0.18
CA TYR A 54 15.41 5.58 0.35
C TYR A 54 14.84 6.51 -0.73
N ALA A 55 15.70 7.06 -1.60
CA ALA A 55 15.25 7.90 -2.71
C ALA A 55 14.30 7.13 -3.63
N MET A 56 14.64 5.88 -4.01
CA MET A 56 13.76 5.09 -4.87
C MET A 56 12.40 4.79 -4.23
N LEU A 57 12.34 4.51 -2.92
CA LEU A 57 11.08 4.29 -2.21
C LEU A 57 10.22 5.55 -2.13
N ALA A 58 10.85 6.71 -1.93
CA ALA A 58 10.16 7.99 -1.91
C ALA A 58 9.64 8.36 -3.32
N THR A 59 10.49 8.27 -4.34
CA THR A 59 10.14 8.58 -5.72
C THR A 59 9.01 7.69 -6.22
N VAL A 60 9.13 6.36 -6.06
CA VAL A 60 8.09 5.44 -6.56
C VAL A 60 6.75 5.66 -5.87
N TYR A 61 6.74 6.08 -4.61
CA TYR A 61 5.51 6.42 -3.91
C TYR A 61 4.81 7.63 -4.53
N TYR A 62 5.55 8.71 -4.79
CA TYR A 62 4.97 9.92 -5.36
C TYR A 62 4.50 9.68 -6.80
N ASP A 63 5.27 8.96 -7.60
CA ASP A 63 4.88 8.61 -8.98
C ASP A 63 3.62 7.74 -8.99
N ALA A 64 3.56 6.72 -8.12
CA ALA A 64 2.37 5.88 -7.97
C ALA A 64 1.15 6.67 -7.46
N PHE A 65 1.36 7.65 -6.58
CA PHE A 65 0.28 8.53 -6.11
C PHE A 65 -0.25 9.41 -7.24
N ILE A 66 0.63 10.03 -8.03
CA ILE A 66 0.23 10.83 -9.19
C ILE A 66 -0.55 9.97 -10.19
N ALA A 67 -0.01 8.81 -10.57
CA ALA A 67 -0.64 7.91 -11.54
C ALA A 67 -2.00 7.38 -11.07
N SER A 68 -2.12 6.98 -9.80
CA SER A 68 -3.40 6.52 -9.24
C SER A 68 -4.44 7.62 -9.14
N ASN A 69 -4.03 8.86 -8.82
CA ASN A 69 -4.94 9.99 -8.79
C ASN A 69 -5.37 10.42 -10.20
N ASP A 70 -4.46 10.40 -11.18
CA ASP A 70 -4.81 10.62 -12.59
C ASP A 70 -5.91 9.64 -13.03
N GLY A 71 -5.73 8.34 -12.76
CA GLY A 71 -6.76 7.34 -12.99
C GLY A 71 -8.08 7.63 -12.26
N LYS A 72 -8.03 8.04 -10.99
CA LYS A 72 -9.23 8.39 -10.21
C LYS A 72 -10.07 9.47 -10.88
N TYR A 73 -9.42 10.54 -11.33
CA TYR A 73 -10.11 11.68 -11.93
C TYR A 73 -10.31 11.55 -13.44
N ALA A 74 -9.73 10.53 -14.08
CA ALA A 74 -10.11 10.11 -15.42
C ALA A 74 -11.44 9.32 -15.39
N TYR A 75 -11.60 8.38 -14.46
CA TYR A 75 -12.75 7.45 -14.47
C TYR A 75 -13.92 7.83 -13.54
N TRP A 76 -13.71 8.69 -12.54
CA TRP A 76 -14.77 9.17 -11.63
C TRP A 76 -15.64 8.06 -10.99
N TYR A 77 -15.05 6.91 -10.70
CA TYR A 77 -15.81 5.75 -10.24
C TYR A 77 -16.40 5.94 -8.83
N LEU A 78 -17.67 5.58 -8.67
CA LEU A 78 -18.41 5.67 -7.40
C LEU A 78 -17.81 4.79 -6.31
N ARG A 79 -17.98 5.19 -5.04
CA ARG A 79 -17.65 4.35 -3.88
C ARG A 79 -18.76 3.31 -3.63
N PRO A 80 -18.46 2.14 -3.02
CA PRO A 80 -19.47 1.10 -2.81
C PRO A 80 -20.73 1.59 -2.09
N ASN A 81 -20.59 2.39 -1.03
CA ASN A 81 -21.70 2.93 -0.25
C ASN A 81 -22.51 4.03 -0.98
N MET A 82 -21.98 4.60 -2.07
CA MET A 82 -22.73 5.53 -2.93
C MET A 82 -23.63 4.80 -3.91
N LEU A 83 -23.25 3.58 -4.31
CA LEU A 83 -24.03 2.73 -5.20
C LEU A 83 -25.08 1.92 -4.42
N ASP A 84 -24.76 1.54 -3.17
CA ASP A 84 -25.65 0.81 -2.29
C ASP A 84 -25.54 1.33 -0.85
N ALA A 85 -26.55 2.08 -0.42
CA ALA A 85 -26.61 2.70 0.90
C ALA A 85 -26.71 1.70 2.06
N SER A 86 -27.03 0.42 1.79
CA SER A 86 -27.00 -0.62 2.83
C SER A 86 -25.58 -1.03 3.23
N ILE A 87 -24.58 -0.72 2.40
CA ILE A 87 -23.18 -0.97 2.70
C ILE A 87 -22.69 0.07 3.71
N THR A 88 -22.56 -0.36 4.96
CA THR A 88 -21.92 0.45 6.01
C THR A 88 -20.40 0.29 5.90
N PRO A 89 -19.59 1.34 5.69
CA PRO A 89 -18.12 1.23 5.66
C PRO A 89 -17.53 0.84 7.03
N LEU A 90 -16.30 0.29 7.07
CA LEU A 90 -15.61 0.01 8.34
C LEU A 90 -15.07 1.29 9.00
N PHE A 91 -14.65 2.25 8.18
CA PHE A 91 -14.13 3.55 8.57
C PHE A 91 -14.58 4.62 7.56
N ALA A 92 -14.35 5.89 7.88
CA ALA A 92 -14.77 7.02 7.04
C ALA A 92 -14.28 6.86 5.59
N VAL A 93 -15.18 7.08 4.63
CA VAL A 93 -14.87 6.96 3.20
C VAL A 93 -14.14 8.22 2.75
N PRO A 94 -12.92 8.12 2.19
CA PRO A 94 -12.19 9.29 1.70
C PRO A 94 -12.93 9.99 0.56
N ALA A 95 -12.85 11.32 0.54
CA ALA A 95 -13.55 12.20 -0.42
C ALA A 95 -12.85 12.28 -1.80
N HIS A 96 -12.65 11.13 -2.44
CA HIS A 96 -12.11 11.03 -3.80
C HIS A 96 -12.67 9.77 -4.51
N PRO A 97 -12.64 9.70 -5.86
CA PRO A 97 -13.13 8.55 -6.62
C PRO A 97 -12.50 7.22 -6.20
N SER A 98 -13.21 6.11 -6.43
CA SER A 98 -12.85 4.81 -5.87
C SER A 98 -11.75 4.08 -6.65
N TYR A 99 -11.75 4.16 -7.98
CA TYR A 99 -10.86 3.41 -8.86
C TYR A 99 -9.75 4.29 -9.49
N PRO A 100 -8.48 3.85 -9.51
CA PRO A 100 -7.94 2.66 -8.84
C PRO A 100 -7.76 2.90 -7.33
N SER A 101 -7.48 1.84 -6.57
CA SER A 101 -7.14 1.95 -5.14
C SER A 101 -5.76 2.58 -4.96
N ASN A 102 -5.66 3.65 -4.15
CA ASN A 102 -4.36 4.23 -3.80
C ASN A 102 -3.54 3.23 -2.98
N HIS A 103 -4.12 2.58 -1.97
CA HIS A 103 -3.39 1.61 -1.15
C HIS A 103 -2.76 0.51 -2.00
N SER A 104 -3.52 -0.08 -2.93
CA SER A 104 -3.03 -1.13 -3.82
C SER A 104 -1.89 -0.63 -4.72
N THR A 105 -2.08 0.54 -5.35
CA THR A 105 -1.07 1.09 -6.27
C THR A 105 0.22 1.45 -5.53
N LEU A 106 0.12 2.11 -4.37
CA LEU A 106 1.26 2.59 -3.60
C LEU A 106 2.05 1.45 -2.95
N SER A 107 1.35 0.46 -2.40
CA SER A 107 1.98 -0.72 -1.78
C SER A 107 2.64 -1.61 -2.82
N THR A 108 1.98 -1.89 -3.95
CA THR A 108 2.56 -2.66 -5.05
C THR A 108 3.83 -1.98 -5.59
N ALA A 109 3.78 -0.67 -5.83
CA ALA A 109 4.93 0.07 -6.34
C ALA A 109 6.15 0.00 -5.39
N ARG A 110 5.92 0.19 -4.08
CA ARG A 110 6.99 0.09 -3.08
C ARG A 110 7.49 -1.34 -2.88
N CYS A 111 6.60 -2.34 -2.88
CA CYS A 111 7.01 -3.72 -2.68
C CYS A 111 7.88 -4.23 -3.84
N GLU A 112 7.61 -3.80 -5.08
CA GLU A 112 8.45 -4.16 -6.23
C GLU A 112 9.82 -3.47 -6.19
N VAL A 113 9.90 -2.21 -5.75
CA VAL A 113 11.20 -1.54 -5.51
C VAL A 113 11.99 -2.26 -4.42
N LEU A 114 11.34 -2.67 -3.34
CA LEU A 114 11.97 -3.45 -2.27
C LEU A 114 12.42 -4.84 -2.76
N ALA A 115 11.57 -5.54 -3.51
CA ALA A 115 11.90 -6.85 -4.08
C ALA A 115 13.09 -6.77 -5.05
N TYR A 116 13.18 -5.68 -5.81
CA TYR A 116 14.33 -5.40 -6.67
C TYR A 116 15.61 -5.12 -5.88
N LEU A 117 15.51 -4.32 -4.81
CA LEU A 117 16.65 -3.96 -3.97
C LEU A 117 17.18 -5.12 -3.12
N PHE A 118 16.27 -5.99 -2.65
CA PHE A 118 16.54 -7.07 -1.71
C PHE A 118 15.96 -8.38 -2.25
N PRO A 119 16.60 -9.01 -3.25
CA PRO A 119 16.05 -10.17 -3.94
C PRO A 119 15.81 -11.38 -3.02
N GLY A 120 16.59 -11.53 -1.94
CA GLY A 120 16.38 -12.57 -0.92
C GLY A 120 15.08 -12.42 -0.13
N HIS A 121 14.47 -11.23 -0.12
CA HIS A 121 13.20 -10.93 0.56
C HIS A 121 12.04 -10.69 -0.42
N ALA A 122 12.26 -10.90 -1.72
CA ALA A 122 11.31 -10.55 -2.78
C ALA A 122 9.94 -11.24 -2.62
N GLU A 123 9.92 -12.54 -2.31
CA GLU A 123 8.66 -13.27 -2.11
C GLU A 123 7.89 -12.72 -0.90
N PHE A 124 8.59 -12.54 0.22
CA PHE A 124 8.01 -12.00 1.44
C PHE A 124 7.40 -10.61 1.22
N ILE A 125 8.15 -9.67 0.63
CA ILE A 125 7.68 -8.29 0.49
C ILE A 125 6.55 -8.16 -0.52
N ARG A 126 6.52 -9.00 -1.56
CA ARG A 126 5.37 -9.08 -2.48
C ARG A 126 4.13 -9.62 -1.79
N ALA A 127 4.26 -10.58 -0.88
CA ALA A 127 3.14 -11.06 -0.07
C ALA A 127 2.58 -9.95 0.85
N VAL A 128 3.47 -9.15 1.47
CA VAL A 128 3.08 -7.96 2.24
C VAL A 128 2.38 -6.93 1.36
N GLY A 129 2.91 -6.65 0.16
CA GLY A 129 2.27 -5.76 -0.83
C GLY A 129 0.87 -6.23 -1.24
N LYS A 130 0.72 -7.52 -1.52
CA LYS A 130 -0.57 -8.13 -1.86
C LYS A 130 -1.59 -8.06 -0.73
N GLU A 131 -1.16 -8.12 0.53
CA GLU A 131 -2.06 -7.94 1.67
C GLU A 131 -2.52 -6.47 1.81
N ALA A 132 -1.62 -5.52 1.51
CA ALA A 132 -1.89 -4.10 1.61
C ALA A 132 -2.90 -3.57 0.58
N GLY A 133 -2.98 -4.20 -0.59
CA GLY A 133 -4.03 -3.94 -1.57
C GLY A 133 -3.79 -4.46 -2.97
#